data_AF-A0A1X9PF25-F1
#
_entry.id   AF-A0A1X9PF25-F1
#
_cell.length_a   1.000
_cell.length_b   1.000
_cell.length_c   1.000
_cell.angle_alpha   90.00
_cell.angle_beta   90.00
_cell.angle_gamma   90.00
#
_symmetry.space_group_name_H-M   'P 1'
#
loop_
_entity.id
_entity.type
_entity.pdbx_description
1 polymer ?
#
loop_
_entity_poly.entity_id
_entity_poly.type
_entity_poly.pdbx_seq_one_letter_code
_entity_poly.pdbx_strand_id
1 'polypeptide(L)'
;RHKVRNLVDLYRSCDSLVTPGSRFEANLMTKLREVKKRAIFFWIVIIGNGVVYVVKPLLMSGRHLMEDYFIVYGLEPKYETPNYEISFLLMTGGVIFTCYLPANISAFFIVITGYTEAQMSALSEELLHLFDDAQQNRSDGNQSATTSFTVDDDAKTLNEYIRERLKDIVRIHTTNINLVHKVENAYRGSIAAEF
;
A
#
# COMPACT_ATOMS: atom_id res chain seq x y z
N ARG A 1 -8.91 1.92 -16.22
CA ARG A 1 -9.93 1.33 -15.31
C ARG A 1 -9.87 -0.21 -15.24
N HIS A 2 -9.95 -0.96 -16.34
CA HIS A 2 -9.87 -2.44 -16.30
C HIS A 2 -8.57 -2.99 -15.71
N LYS A 3 -7.42 -2.38 -16.05
CA LYS A 3 -6.10 -2.77 -15.50
C LYS A 3 -6.04 -2.65 -13.97
N VAL A 4 -6.56 -1.54 -13.42
CA VAL A 4 -6.57 -1.28 -11.97
C VAL A 4 -7.51 -2.24 -11.23
N ARG A 5 -8.69 -2.55 -11.80
CA ARG A 5 -9.60 -3.56 -11.20
C ARG A 5 -8.95 -4.94 -11.15
N ASN A 6 -8.39 -5.40 -12.26
CA ASN A 6 -7.69 -6.68 -12.33
C ASN A 6 -6.53 -6.74 -11.31
N LEU A 7 -5.83 -5.62 -11.13
CA LEU A 7 -4.77 -5.51 -10.13
C LEU A 7 -5.29 -5.70 -8.70
N VAL A 8 -6.37 -5.02 -8.33
CA VAL A 8 -7.03 -5.20 -7.02
C VAL A 8 -7.53 -6.63 -6.82
N ASP A 9 -8.11 -7.23 -7.86
CA ASP A 9 -8.60 -8.62 -7.80
C ASP A 9 -7.45 -9.61 -7.58
N LEU A 10 -6.30 -9.39 -8.20
CA LEU A 10 -5.10 -10.19 -7.97
C LEU A 10 -4.60 -10.06 -6.52
N TYR A 11 -4.52 -8.85 -5.98
CA TYR A 11 -4.13 -8.64 -4.58
C TYR A 11 -5.10 -9.34 -3.60
N ARG A 12 -6.40 -9.26 -3.88
CA ARG A 12 -7.43 -9.97 -3.11
C ARG A 12 -7.27 -11.49 -3.20
N SER A 13 -6.92 -12.02 -4.38
CA SER A 13 -6.66 -13.45 -4.52
C SER A 13 -5.44 -13.89 -3.72
N CYS A 14 -4.38 -13.08 -3.67
CA CYS A 14 -3.21 -13.36 -2.84
C CYS A 14 -3.54 -13.31 -1.35
N ASP A 15 -4.36 -12.36 -0.92
CA ASP A 15 -4.83 -12.26 0.48
C ASP A 15 -5.65 -13.50 0.89
N SER A 16 -6.48 -14.03 -0.01
CA SER A 16 -7.27 -15.24 0.27
C SER A 16 -6.45 -16.52 0.44
N LEU A 17 -5.18 -16.52 0.01
CA LEU A 17 -4.25 -17.64 0.19
C LEU A 17 -3.57 -17.61 1.56
N VAL A 18 -3.68 -16.49 2.29
CA VAL A 18 -3.10 -16.36 3.63
C VAL A 18 -3.90 -17.18 4.62
N THR A 19 -3.23 -18.10 5.33
CA THR A 19 -3.89 -18.94 6.33
C THR A 19 -4.17 -18.12 7.59
N PRO A 20 -5.43 -18.02 8.04
CA PRO A 20 -5.77 -17.24 9.23
C PRO A 20 -5.20 -17.88 10.49
N GLY A 21 -4.66 -17.07 11.40
CA GLY A 21 -3.99 -17.49 12.63
C GLY A 21 -2.53 -17.91 12.45
N SER A 22 -1.97 -17.82 11.24
CA SER A 22 -0.57 -18.15 10.99
C SER A 22 0.39 -17.04 11.43
N ARG A 23 1.64 -17.40 11.75
CA ARG A 23 2.73 -16.45 12.02
C ARG A 23 2.91 -15.46 10.87
N PHE A 24 2.79 -15.95 9.63
CA PHE A 24 2.82 -15.14 8.42
C PHE A 24 1.76 -14.03 8.42
N GLU A 25 0.50 -14.33 8.80
CA GLU A 25 -0.56 -13.32 8.89
C GLU A 25 -0.24 -12.26 9.96
N ALA A 26 0.24 -12.67 11.13
CA ALA A 26 0.57 -11.74 12.21
C ALA A 26 1.69 -10.77 11.80
N ASN A 27 2.71 -11.28 11.12
CA ASN A 27 3.82 -10.48 10.58
C ASN A 27 3.34 -9.54 9.47
N LEU A 28 2.52 -10.05 8.56
CA LEU A 28 1.89 -9.28 7.49
C LEU A 28 1.06 -8.12 8.06
N MET A 29 0.17 -8.39 9.03
CA MET A 29 -0.69 -7.39 9.65
C MET A 29 0.09 -6.32 10.42
N THR A 30 1.19 -6.69 11.06
CA THR A 30 2.08 -5.74 11.74
C THR A 30 2.67 -4.76 10.73
N LYS A 31 3.17 -5.26 9.59
CA LYS A 31 3.70 -4.41 8.52
C LYS A 31 2.61 -3.60 7.81
N LEU A 32 1.42 -4.15 7.60
CA LEU A 32 0.30 -3.40 7.02
C LEU A 32 -0.14 -2.22 7.91
N ARG A 33 -0.03 -2.33 9.25
CA ARG A 33 -0.27 -1.19 10.14
C ARG A 33 0.75 -0.08 9.94
N GLU A 34 2.02 -0.40 9.70
CA GLU A 34 3.07 0.58 9.38
C GLU A 34 2.78 1.27 8.04
N VAL A 35 2.43 0.49 7.01
CA VAL A 35 2.04 1.01 5.69
C VAL A 35 0.81 1.92 5.80
N LYS A 36 -0.21 1.52 6.57
CA LYS A 36 -1.39 2.34 6.81
C LYS A 36 -1.05 3.68 7.47
N LYS A 37 -0.16 3.68 8.48
CA LYS A 37 0.29 4.91 9.13
C LYS A 37 1.01 5.84 8.14
N ARG A 38 1.90 5.28 7.31
CA ARG A 38 2.58 6.03 6.23
C ARG A 38 1.57 6.64 5.25
N ALA A 39 0.61 5.86 4.76
CA ALA A 39 -0.40 6.34 3.82
C ALA A 39 -1.25 7.48 4.41
N ILE A 40 -1.68 7.36 5.67
CA ILE A 40 -2.43 8.42 6.36
C ILE A 40 -1.57 9.67 6.52
N PHE A 41 -0.30 9.53 6.91
CA PHE A 41 0.60 10.67 7.06
C PHE A 41 0.74 11.45 5.75
N PHE A 42 1.02 10.77 4.64
CA PHE A 42 1.10 11.40 3.32
C PHE A 42 -0.21 12.08 2.93
N TRP A 43 -1.35 11.42 3.16
CA TRP A 43 -2.66 11.99 2.87
C TRP A 43 -2.92 13.28 3.67
N ILE A 44 -2.63 13.27 4.98
CA ILE A 44 -2.79 14.45 5.85
C ILE A 44 -1.89 15.59 5.39
N VAL A 45 -0.65 15.31 4.97
CA VAL A 45 0.28 16.34 4.49
C VAL A 45 -0.26 17.03 3.23
N ILE A 46 -0.76 16.27 2.26
CA ILE A 46 -1.28 16.82 0.99
C ILE A 46 -2.57 17.63 1.24
N ILE A 47 -3.53 17.04 1.94
CA ILE A 47 -4.81 17.72 2.25
C ILE A 47 -4.59 18.93 3.16
N GLY A 48 -3.72 18.79 4.16
CA GLY A 48 -3.36 19.87 5.08
C GLY A 48 -2.74 21.05 4.35
N ASN A 49 -1.88 20.81 3.35
CA ASN A 49 -1.34 21.88 2.51
C ASN A 49 -2.45 22.62 1.75
N GLY A 50 -3.39 21.89 1.15
CA GLY A 50 -4.57 22.48 0.50
C GLY A 50 -5.42 23.33 1.45
N VAL A 51 -5.66 22.85 2.69
CA VAL A 51 -6.40 23.61 3.71
C VAL A 51 -5.66 24.89 4.09
N VAL A 52 -4.35 24.82 4.32
CA VAL A 52 -3.53 26.02 4.63
C VAL A 52 -3.60 27.03 3.49
N TYR A 53 -3.55 26.56 2.24
CA TYR A 53 -3.67 27.43 1.06
C TYR A 53 -5.03 28.15 1.00
N VAL A 54 -6.13 27.47 1.37
CA VAL A 54 -7.47 28.05 1.45
C VAL A 54 -7.63 29.03 2.62
N VAL A 55 -7.04 28.73 3.77
CA VAL A 55 -7.18 29.53 5.00
C VAL A 55 -6.30 30.78 4.98
N LYS A 56 -5.12 30.72 4.34
CA LYS A 56 -4.18 31.84 4.26
C LYS A 56 -4.83 33.17 3.82
N PRO A 57 -5.61 33.26 2.72
CA PRO A 57 -6.24 34.52 2.30
C PRO A 57 -7.32 35.02 3.27
N LEU A 58 -7.92 34.15 4.09
CA LEU A 58 -8.90 34.55 5.12
C LEU A 58 -8.23 35.20 6.35
N LEU A 59 -6.95 34.89 6.59
CA LEU A 59 -6.18 35.42 7.71
C LEU A 59 -5.40 36.70 7.36
N MET A 60 -5.20 36.98 6.07
CA MET A 60 -4.53 38.19 5.61
C MET A 60 -5.45 39.40 5.70
N SER A 61 -4.91 40.54 6.15
CA SER A 61 -5.65 41.80 6.25
C SER A 61 -5.99 42.34 4.85
N GLY A 62 -7.27 42.37 4.51
CA GLY A 62 -7.77 42.81 3.20
C GLY A 62 -8.63 41.71 2.54
N ARG A 63 -9.46 42.07 1.55
CA ARG A 63 -10.16 41.06 0.75
C ARG A 63 -9.18 40.50 -0.27
N HIS A 64 -8.68 39.30 -0.02
CA HIS A 64 -7.81 38.55 -0.93
C HIS A 64 -8.50 37.28 -1.41
N LEU A 65 -8.15 36.84 -2.61
CA LEU A 65 -8.46 35.51 -3.13
C LEU A 65 -7.23 34.60 -2.95
N MET A 66 -7.41 33.30 -3.16
CA MET A 66 -6.29 32.34 -3.12
C MET A 66 -5.26 32.61 -4.21
N GLU A 67 -5.73 33.03 -5.38
CA GLU A 67 -4.90 33.59 -6.45
C GLU A 67 -5.50 34.92 -6.92
N ASP A 68 -4.85 36.01 -6.60
CA ASP A 68 -5.31 37.35 -6.99
C ASP A 68 -5.18 37.58 -8.52
N TYR A 69 -4.30 36.81 -9.19
CA TYR A 69 -4.05 36.88 -10.64
C TYR A 69 -5.08 36.16 -11.50
N PHE A 70 -5.75 35.13 -10.99
CA PHE A 70 -6.75 34.41 -11.78
C PHE A 70 -8.04 35.23 -11.88
N ILE A 71 -8.40 35.63 -13.11
CA ILE A 71 -9.69 36.26 -13.40
C ILE A 71 -10.70 35.15 -13.61
N VAL A 72 -11.66 35.03 -12.68
CA VAL A 72 -12.87 34.24 -12.94
C VAL A 72 -13.59 34.96 -14.09
N TYR A 73 -13.60 34.35 -15.28
CA TYR A 73 -14.14 34.94 -16.50
C TYR A 73 -15.55 35.50 -16.27
N GLY A 74 -15.70 36.83 -16.39
CA GLY A 74 -16.99 37.52 -16.35
C GLY A 74 -17.42 38.13 -15.00
N LEU A 75 -16.60 38.06 -13.95
CA LEU A 75 -16.91 38.64 -12.62
C LEU A 75 -15.98 39.83 -12.25
N GLU A 76 -16.00 40.89 -13.06
CA GLU A 76 -15.40 42.18 -12.68
C GLU A 76 -16.50 43.08 -12.11
N PRO A 77 -16.34 43.76 -10.94
CA PRO A 77 -15.22 43.75 -9.98
C PRO A 77 -15.22 42.54 -9.02
N LYS A 78 -14.03 41.97 -8.78
CA LYS A 78 -13.83 40.72 -8.02
C LYS A 78 -13.92 40.86 -6.50
N TYR A 79 -13.63 42.06 -5.97
CA TYR A 79 -13.55 42.32 -4.53
C TYR A 79 -14.82 42.95 -3.95
N GLU A 80 -15.84 43.14 -4.79
CA GLU A 80 -17.15 43.59 -4.34
C GLU A 80 -18.06 42.40 -4.00
N THR A 81 -18.89 42.57 -2.98
CA THR A 81 -20.00 41.64 -2.71
C THR A 81 -21.07 41.81 -3.79
N PRO A 82 -21.62 40.74 -4.38
CA PRO A 82 -21.50 39.31 -4.02
C PRO A 82 -20.42 38.53 -4.81
N ASN A 83 -19.79 39.15 -5.81
CA ASN A 83 -18.87 38.48 -6.75
C ASN A 83 -17.64 37.85 -6.06
N TYR A 84 -17.16 38.46 -4.98
CA TYR A 84 -16.07 37.94 -4.17
C TYR A 84 -16.38 36.56 -3.56
N GLU A 85 -17.57 36.40 -2.98
CA GLU A 85 -17.97 35.17 -2.30
C GLU A 85 -18.11 34.01 -3.29
N ILE A 86 -18.70 34.29 -4.46
CA ILE A 86 -18.85 33.31 -5.54
C ILE A 86 -17.48 32.88 -6.06
N SER A 87 -16.58 33.84 -6.29
CA SER A 87 -15.22 33.56 -6.78
C SER A 87 -14.41 32.77 -5.75
N PHE A 88 -14.52 33.12 -4.47
CA PHE A 88 -13.87 32.41 -3.37
C PHE A 88 -14.36 30.96 -3.27
N LEU A 89 -15.68 30.72 -3.35
CA LEU A 89 -16.25 29.37 -3.32
C LEU A 89 -15.82 28.53 -4.53
N LEU A 90 -15.81 29.12 -5.73
CA LEU A 90 -15.35 28.45 -6.95
C LEU A 90 -13.87 28.05 -6.86
N MET A 91 -13.01 28.96 -6.39
CA MET A 91 -11.59 28.67 -6.20
C MET A 91 -11.36 27.62 -5.12
N THR A 92 -12.07 27.72 -4.00
CA THR A 92 -12.04 26.70 -2.93
C THR A 92 -12.40 25.33 -3.48
N GLY A 93 -13.48 25.24 -4.27
CA GLY A 93 -13.89 23.99 -4.93
C GLY A 93 -12.82 23.45 -5.88
N GLY A 94 -12.15 24.34 -6.63
CA GLY A 94 -11.01 24.01 -7.48
C GLY A 94 -9.85 23.41 -6.70
N VAL A 95 -9.42 24.06 -5.61
CA VAL A 95 -8.33 23.59 -4.74
C VAL A 95 -8.66 22.25 -4.10
N ILE A 96 -9.89 22.07 -3.61
CA ILE A 96 -10.32 20.77 -3.06
C ILE A 96 -10.21 19.67 -4.12
N PHE A 97 -10.67 19.93 -5.34
CA PHE A 97 -10.61 18.95 -6.43
C PHE A 97 -9.17 18.61 -6.82
N THR A 98 -8.31 19.62 -6.96
CA THR A 98 -6.91 19.44 -7.34
C THR A 98 -6.05 18.80 -6.25
N CYS A 99 -6.36 18.99 -4.95
CA CYS A 99 -5.65 18.31 -3.87
C CYS A 99 -6.19 16.90 -3.59
N TYR A 100 -7.50 16.68 -3.72
CA TYR A 100 -8.11 15.38 -3.39
C TYR A 100 -7.71 14.29 -4.38
N LEU A 101 -7.68 14.59 -5.68
CA LEU A 101 -7.36 13.60 -6.71
C LEU A 101 -5.94 13.01 -6.55
N PRO A 102 -4.85 13.79 -6.48
CA PRO A 102 -3.51 13.27 -6.26
C PRO A 102 -3.38 12.62 -4.87
N ALA A 103 -3.96 13.19 -3.81
CA ALA A 103 -3.89 12.58 -2.47
C ALA A 103 -4.41 11.14 -2.44
N ASN A 104 -5.55 10.87 -3.11
CA ASN A 104 -6.11 9.52 -3.16
C ASN A 104 -5.31 8.58 -4.07
N ILE A 105 -4.80 9.08 -5.20
CA ILE A 105 -3.97 8.28 -6.10
C ILE A 105 -2.66 7.89 -5.39
N SER A 106 -1.95 8.83 -4.77
CA SER A 106 -0.72 8.57 -4.03
C SER A 106 -0.97 7.63 -2.84
N ALA A 107 -2.07 7.80 -2.10
CA ALA A 107 -2.43 6.89 -1.01
C ALA A 107 -2.67 5.45 -1.52
N PHE A 108 -3.36 5.30 -2.66
CA PHE A 108 -3.58 4.00 -3.30
C PHE A 108 -2.26 3.34 -3.70
N PHE A 109 -1.32 4.10 -4.25
CA PHE A 109 0.03 3.60 -4.56
C PHE A 109 0.76 3.10 -3.33
N ILE A 110 0.79 3.89 -2.26
CA ILE A 110 1.46 3.52 -1.01
C ILE A 110 0.87 2.22 -0.44
N VAL A 111 -0.45 2.04 -0.51
CA VAL A 111 -1.10 0.82 -0.03
C VAL A 111 -0.72 -0.40 -0.87
N ILE A 112 -0.72 -0.29 -2.19
CA ILE A 112 -0.36 -1.40 -3.09
C ILE A 112 1.10 -1.81 -2.92
N THR A 113 2.01 -0.86 -3.01
CA THR A 113 3.44 -1.14 -2.90
C THR A 113 3.80 -1.59 -1.49
N GLY A 114 3.20 -0.97 -0.48
CA GLY A 114 3.35 -1.38 0.91
C GLY A 114 2.78 -2.76 1.21
N TYR A 115 1.72 -3.19 0.52
CA TYR A 115 1.24 -4.57 0.62
C TYR A 115 2.27 -5.57 0.07
N THR A 116 2.87 -5.30 -1.09
CA THR A 116 3.95 -6.16 -1.63
C THR A 116 5.17 -6.19 -0.73
N GLU A 117 5.54 -5.03 -0.15
CA GLU A 117 6.63 -4.90 0.82
C GLU A 117 6.35 -5.75 2.07
N ALA A 118 5.14 -5.64 2.62
CA ALA A 118 4.70 -6.39 3.79
C ALA A 118 4.70 -7.90 3.53
N GLN A 119 4.24 -8.33 2.36
CA GLN A 119 4.28 -9.75 1.98
C GLN A 119 5.72 -10.27 1.81
N MET A 120 6.61 -9.52 1.16
CA MET A 120 8.01 -9.93 1.01
C MET A 120 8.72 -9.96 2.37
N SER A 121 8.43 -9.02 3.26
CA SER A 121 8.98 -9.01 4.63
C SER A 121 8.47 -10.20 5.45
N ALA A 122 7.17 -10.50 5.41
CA ALA A 122 6.61 -11.65 6.11
C ALA A 122 7.18 -12.97 5.56
N LEU A 123 7.40 -13.05 4.25
CA LEU A 123 8.02 -14.20 3.59
C LEU A 123 9.48 -14.41 4.01
N SER A 124 10.23 -13.32 4.17
CA SER A 124 11.61 -13.37 4.67
C SER A 124 11.66 -13.92 6.10
N GLU A 125 10.69 -13.56 6.94
CA GLU A 125 10.60 -14.06 8.31
C GLU A 125 10.25 -15.56 8.34
N GLU A 126 9.39 -16.02 7.43
CA GLU A 126 9.10 -17.45 7.28
C GLU A 126 10.32 -18.24 6.77
N LEU A 127 11.17 -17.65 5.92
CA LEU A 127 12.42 -18.27 5.49
C LEU A 127 13.42 -18.42 6.65
N LEU A 128 13.51 -17.43 7.54
CA LEU A 128 14.43 -17.48 8.69
C LEU A 128 14.07 -18.62 9.65
N HIS A 129 12.78 -18.81 9.91
CA HIS A 129 12.31 -19.85 10.83
C HIS A 129 12.04 -21.21 10.15
N LEU A 130 12.22 -21.32 8.83
CA LEU A 130 11.93 -22.53 8.08
C LEU A 130 12.70 -23.75 8.61
N PHE A 131 13.98 -23.56 8.92
CA PHE A 131 14.84 -24.63 9.42
C PHE A 131 14.48 -25.03 10.85
N ASP A 132 14.16 -24.06 11.70
CA ASP A 132 13.75 -24.29 13.08
C ASP A 132 12.41 -25.05 13.15
N ASP A 133 11.44 -24.65 12.33
CA ASP A 133 10.13 -25.33 12.22
C ASP A 133 10.30 -26.78 11.70
N ALA A 134 11.24 -27.00 10.77
CA ALA A 134 11.55 -28.32 10.25
C ALA A 134 12.22 -29.21 11.31
N GLN A 135 13.09 -28.64 12.15
CA GLN A 135 13.73 -29.33 13.28
C GLN A 135 12.77 -29.60 14.44
N GLN A 136 11.79 -28.73 14.67
CA GLN A 136 10.76 -28.94 15.71
C GLN A 136 9.77 -30.03 15.32
N ASN A 137 9.31 -30.08 14.07
CA ASN A 137 8.48 -31.19 13.56
C ASN A 137 9.15 -32.56 13.71
N ARG A 138 10.49 -32.60 13.61
CA ARG A 138 11.28 -33.81 13.89
C ARG A 138 11.24 -34.22 15.38
N SER A 139 11.21 -33.25 16.28
CA SER A 139 11.26 -33.48 17.73
C SER A 139 9.92 -33.97 18.29
N ASP A 140 8.80 -33.48 17.73
CA ASP A 140 7.45 -33.89 18.12
C ASP A 140 7.04 -35.27 17.53
N GLY A 141 7.55 -35.63 16.34
CA GLY A 141 7.33 -36.96 15.74
C GLY A 141 8.03 -38.11 16.49
N ASN A 142 9.15 -37.83 17.17
CA ASN A 142 9.94 -38.84 17.88
C ASN A 142 9.38 -39.25 19.26
N GLN A 143 8.38 -38.55 19.80
CA GLN A 143 7.75 -38.96 21.07
C GLN A 143 6.75 -40.11 20.91
N SER A 144 6.33 -40.47 19.69
CA SER A 144 5.34 -41.55 19.46
C SER A 144 5.87 -42.80 18.76
N ALA A 145 7.14 -42.86 18.33
CA ALA A 145 7.66 -44.00 17.59
C ALA A 145 8.96 -44.57 18.20
N THR A 146 8.81 -45.51 19.13
CA THR A 146 9.86 -46.49 19.42
C THR A 146 9.94 -47.46 18.23
N THR A 147 10.55 -47.08 17.11
CA THR A 147 10.97 -48.05 16.08
C THR A 147 12.14 -47.47 15.29
N SER A 148 13.18 -48.27 15.14
CA SER A 148 14.43 -48.00 14.44
C SER A 148 14.23 -47.42 13.03
N PHE A 149 14.21 -46.10 12.90
CA PHE A 149 14.38 -45.40 11.63
C PHE A 149 15.86 -45.02 11.46
N THR A 150 16.43 -45.35 10.30
CA THR A 150 17.79 -44.99 9.93
C THR A 150 17.92 -43.49 9.73
N VAL A 151 19.03 -42.91 10.15
CA VAL A 151 19.38 -41.46 10.03
C VAL A 151 19.15 -40.89 8.62
N ASP A 152 19.16 -41.73 7.58
CA ASP A 152 18.93 -41.39 6.17
C ASP A 152 17.46 -41.03 5.84
N ASP A 153 16.47 -41.66 6.50
CA ASP A 153 15.04 -41.44 6.21
C ASP A 153 14.51 -40.16 6.91
N ASP A 154 15.11 -39.83 8.07
CA ASP A 154 14.92 -38.58 8.80
C ASP A 154 15.40 -37.36 7.99
N ALA A 155 16.55 -37.46 7.34
CA ALA A 155 17.07 -36.38 6.50
C ALA A 155 16.19 -36.17 5.25
N LYS A 156 15.58 -37.25 4.75
CA LYS A 156 14.72 -37.21 3.57
C LYS A 156 13.38 -36.54 3.86
N THR A 157 12.73 -36.86 4.98
CA THR A 157 11.47 -36.23 5.41
C THR A 157 11.65 -34.74 5.75
N LEU A 158 12.78 -34.38 6.37
CA LEU A 158 13.17 -32.98 6.61
C LEU A 158 13.34 -32.22 5.29
N ASN A 159 14.09 -32.79 4.34
CA ASN A 159 14.32 -32.19 3.04
C ASN A 159 13.01 -32.07 2.22
N GLU A 160 12.10 -33.04 2.34
CA GLU A 160 10.78 -32.99 1.70
C GLU A 160 9.93 -31.82 2.24
N TYR A 161 9.88 -31.66 3.56
CA TYR A 161 9.18 -30.55 4.21
C TYR A 161 9.76 -29.19 3.81
N ILE A 162 11.08 -29.04 3.89
CA ILE A 162 11.79 -27.82 3.46
C ILE A 162 11.48 -27.55 1.99
N ARG A 163 11.54 -28.57 1.12
CA ARG A 163 11.29 -28.44 -0.32
C ARG A 163 9.88 -27.93 -0.63
N GLU A 164 8.85 -28.49 -0.01
CA GLU A 164 7.46 -28.05 -0.25
C GLU A 164 7.24 -26.62 0.25
N ARG A 165 7.75 -26.27 1.43
CA ARG A 165 7.64 -24.90 1.96
C ARG A 165 8.43 -23.89 1.13
N LEU A 166 9.63 -24.26 0.65
CA LEU A 166 10.43 -23.41 -0.23
C LEU A 166 9.71 -23.17 -1.57
N LYS A 167 9.04 -24.19 -2.11
CA LYS A 167 8.28 -24.10 -3.35
C LYS A 167 7.10 -23.13 -3.22
N ASP A 168 6.38 -23.17 -2.10
CA ASP A 168 5.31 -22.21 -1.80
C ASP A 168 5.86 -20.79 -1.64
N ILE A 169 6.99 -20.64 -0.93
CA ILE A 169 7.65 -19.36 -0.74
C ILE A 169 8.09 -18.75 -2.08
N VAL A 170 8.78 -19.52 -2.92
CA VAL A 170 9.22 -19.09 -4.25
C VAL A 170 8.03 -18.74 -5.15
N ARG A 171 6.94 -19.49 -5.06
CA ARG A 171 5.70 -19.20 -5.78
C ARG A 171 5.13 -17.83 -5.38
N ILE A 172 5.00 -17.57 -4.07
CA ILE A 172 4.49 -16.28 -3.55
C ILE A 172 5.43 -15.13 -3.94
N HIS A 173 6.74 -15.33 -3.84
CA HIS A 173 7.73 -14.33 -4.24
C HIS A 173 7.63 -13.98 -5.74
N THR A 174 7.51 -14.99 -6.59
CA THR A 174 7.35 -14.82 -8.05
C THR A 174 6.06 -14.08 -8.38
N THR A 175 4.95 -14.40 -7.70
CA THR A 175 3.69 -13.66 -7.88
C THR A 175 3.82 -12.20 -7.47
N ASN A 176 4.55 -11.92 -6.38
CA ASN A 176 4.74 -10.55 -5.89
C ASN A 176 5.59 -9.71 -6.84
N ILE A 177 6.66 -10.28 -7.40
CA ILE A 177 7.46 -9.61 -8.42
C ILE A 177 6.62 -9.31 -9.67
N ASN A 178 5.81 -10.28 -10.13
CA ASN A 178 4.93 -10.07 -11.27
C ASN A 178 3.87 -8.98 -10.98
N LEU A 179 3.33 -8.94 -9.76
CA LEU A 179 2.43 -7.89 -9.32
C LEU A 179 3.09 -6.51 -9.36
N VAL A 180 4.30 -6.37 -8.85
CA VAL A 180 5.07 -5.11 -8.90
C VAL A 180 5.26 -4.66 -10.35
N HIS A 181 5.68 -5.55 -11.26
CA HIS A 181 5.81 -5.19 -12.67
C HIS A 181 4.47 -4.81 -13.33
N LYS A 182 3.36 -5.44 -12.93
CA LYS A 182 2.02 -5.05 -13.40
C LYS A 182 1.61 -3.67 -12.88
N VAL A 183 1.93 -3.34 -11.63
CA VAL A 183 1.74 -1.99 -11.06
C VAL A 183 2.57 -1.00 -11.87
N GLU A 184 3.87 -1.25 -12.01
CA GLU A 184 4.79 -0.38 -12.74
C GLU A 184 4.30 -0.14 -14.18
N ASN A 185 3.97 -1.19 -14.93
CA ASN A 185 3.46 -1.06 -16.29
C ASN A 185 2.10 -0.36 -16.38
N ALA A 186 1.23 -0.53 -15.38
CA ALA A 186 -0.07 0.17 -15.35
C ALA A 186 0.09 1.67 -15.09
N TYR A 187 1.16 2.06 -14.40
CA TYR A 187 1.35 3.41 -13.89
C TYR A 187 2.53 4.16 -14.49
N ARG A 188 3.36 3.52 -15.31
CA ARG A 188 4.52 4.14 -15.98
C ARG A 188 4.16 5.42 -16.72
N GLY A 189 3.02 5.44 -17.40
CA GLY A 189 2.53 6.63 -18.10
C GLY A 189 2.00 7.72 -17.16
N SER A 190 1.49 7.36 -15.98
CA SER A 190 1.05 8.32 -14.97
C SER A 190 2.26 8.94 -14.27
N ILE A 191 3.24 8.12 -13.91
CA ILE A 191 4.50 8.53 -13.28
C ILE A 191 5.28 9.45 -14.23
N ALA A 192 5.39 9.09 -15.52
CA ALA A 192 6.06 9.92 -16.53
C ALA A 192 5.29 11.20 -16.93
N ALA A 193 4.05 11.36 -16.47
CA ALA A 193 3.27 12.59 -16.67
C ALA A 193 3.30 13.49 -15.43
N GLU A 194 3.57 12.92 -14.25
CA GLU A 194 3.65 13.63 -12.97
C GLU A 194 5.08 14.13 -12.67
N PHE A 195 6.10 13.42 -13.18
CA PHE A 195 7.53 13.77 -13.11
C PHE A 195 8.10 14.02 -14.51
#